data_AF-A0A2G5BHA3-F1
#
_entry.id   AF-A0A2G5BHA3-F1
#
_cell.length_a   1.000
_cell.length_b   1.000
_cell.length_c   1.000
_cell.angle_alpha   90.00
_cell.angle_beta   90.00
_cell.angle_gamma   90.00
#
_symmetry.space_group_name_H-M   'P 1'
#
loop_
_entity.id
_entity.type
_entity.pdbx_description
1 polymer ?
#
loop_
_entity_poly.entity_id
_entity_poly.type
_entity_poly.pdbx_seq_one_letter_code
_entity_poly.pdbx_strand_id
1 'polypeptide(L)'
;SERTRLSGTGLMLLEELARQMETRFQPLCDILFSSALKTCGRANKVFVTRGVNCLTTVITYAHCAEQTPNICYAAANDPSKTVRSSAAKLLMSIISCCTVPELTPHLATVEKAIGEGVVDANPDARTTARQSYEIYVKRFSNRVEQFHSGLSSTAKKYLKIEN
;
A
#
# COMPACT_ATOMS: atom_id res chain seq x y z
N SER A 1 0.52 4.90 27.86
CA SER A 1 1.91 4.59 28.26
C SER A 1 2.85 5.62 27.65
N GLU A 2 4.01 5.91 28.23
CA GLU A 2 5.01 6.81 27.61
C GLU A 2 5.48 6.30 26.25
N ARG A 3 5.59 4.97 26.09
CA ARG A 3 5.88 4.32 24.80
C ARG A 3 4.84 4.64 23.72
N THR A 4 3.58 4.85 24.11
CA THR A 4 2.47 5.28 23.22
C THR A 4 2.66 6.70 22.73
N ARG A 5 3.04 7.61 23.65
CA ARG A 5 3.28 9.02 23.33
C ARG A 5 4.51 9.17 22.46
N LEU A 6 5.61 8.49 22.81
CA LEU A 6 6.86 8.54 22.06
C LEU A 6 6.70 8.02 20.62
N SER A 7 6.05 6.88 20.41
CA SER A 7 5.82 6.39 19.05
C SER A 7 4.84 7.28 18.28
N GLY A 8 3.89 7.93 18.97
CA GLY A 8 3.01 8.93 18.36
C GLY A 8 3.78 10.17 17.88
N THR A 9 4.66 10.72 18.72
CA THR A 9 5.51 11.86 18.37
C THR A 9 6.50 11.51 17.26
N GLY A 10 7.05 10.29 17.27
CA GLY A 10 7.91 9.80 16.20
C GLY A 10 7.21 9.80 14.84
N LEU A 11 5.97 9.29 14.75
CA LEU A 11 5.20 9.30 13.50
C LEU A 11 4.91 10.74 13.01
N MET A 12 4.58 11.66 13.91
CA MET A 12 4.35 13.07 13.54
C MET A 12 5.62 13.74 12.98
N LEU A 13 6.79 13.44 13.56
CA LEU A 13 8.06 13.92 13.04
C LEU A 13 8.33 13.38 11.63
N LEU A 14 8.06 12.08 11.40
CA LEU A 14 8.23 11.48 10.07
C LEU A 14 7.30 12.11 9.03
N GLU A 15 6.05 12.37 9.40
CA GLU A 15 5.11 13.08 8.52
C GLU A 15 5.61 14.47 8.15
N GLU A 16 6.13 15.23 9.13
CA GLU A 16 6.64 16.57 8.87
C GLU A 16 7.91 16.54 8.02
N LEU A 17 8.85 15.64 8.31
CA LEU A 17 10.05 15.48 7.50
C LEU A 17 9.73 15.09 6.06
N ALA A 18 8.79 14.16 5.84
CA ALA A 18 8.36 13.79 4.51
C ALA A 18 7.75 14.98 3.74
N ARG A 19 6.94 15.82 4.41
CA ARG A 19 6.36 17.03 3.82
C ARG A 19 7.40 18.09 3.46
N GLN A 20 8.40 18.30 4.30
CA GLN A 20 9.42 19.34 4.07
C GLN A 20 10.55 18.91 3.12
N MET A 21 10.89 17.63 3.13
CA MET A 21 12.00 17.09 2.34
C MET A 21 11.56 16.56 0.98
N GLU A 22 10.30 16.17 0.84
CA GLU A 22 9.73 15.56 -0.36
C GLU A 22 10.61 14.39 -0.85
N THR A 23 11.02 14.39 -2.12
CA THR A 23 11.89 13.35 -2.72
C THR A 23 13.24 13.21 -2.02
N ARG A 24 13.73 14.24 -1.30
CA ARG A 24 14.97 14.13 -0.51
C ARG A 24 14.81 13.24 0.73
N PHE A 25 13.57 12.89 1.09
CA PHE A 25 13.29 11.93 2.17
C PHE A 25 13.52 10.48 1.75
N GLN A 26 13.67 10.18 0.46
CA GLN A 26 13.71 8.82 -0.06
C GLN A 26 14.76 7.89 0.61
N PRO A 27 16.01 8.33 0.90
CA PRO A 27 16.97 7.49 1.63
C PRO A 27 16.51 7.14 3.06
N LEU A 28 15.76 8.03 3.71
CA LEU A 28 15.19 7.76 5.03
C LEU A 28 13.98 6.83 4.94
N CYS A 29 13.24 6.88 3.82
CA CYS A 29 12.15 5.96 3.55
C CYS A 29 12.63 4.51 3.63
N ASP A 30 13.73 4.17 2.95
CA ASP A 30 14.25 2.79 2.93
C ASP A 30 14.60 2.25 4.32
N ILE A 31 15.11 3.11 5.21
CA ILE A 31 15.49 2.75 6.56
C ILE A 31 14.25 2.59 7.47
N LEU A 32 13.28 3.49 7.31
CA LEU A 32 12.19 3.67 8.27
C LEU A 32 10.91 2.94 7.90
N PHE A 33 10.71 2.65 6.60
CA PHE A 33 9.46 2.12 6.07
C PHE A 33 9.08 0.79 6.73
N SER A 34 10.02 -0.16 6.81
CA SER A 34 9.78 -1.46 7.44
C SER A 34 9.39 -1.35 8.93
N SER A 35 9.99 -0.40 9.65
CA SER A 35 9.71 -0.17 11.07
C SER A 35 8.35 0.51 11.27
N ALA A 36 7.99 1.45 10.41
CA ALA A 36 6.69 2.09 10.41
C ALA A 36 5.58 1.10 10.02
N LEU A 37 5.81 0.22 9.05
CA LEU A 37 4.85 -0.81 8.62
C LEU A 37 4.53 -1.81 9.75
N LYS A 38 5.54 -2.24 10.51
CA LYS A 38 5.34 -3.08 11.71
C LYS A 38 4.43 -2.41 12.76
N THR A 39 4.43 -1.08 12.81
CA THR A 39 3.56 -0.31 13.72
C THR A 39 2.08 -0.42 13.32
N CYS A 40 1.79 -0.66 12.04
CA CYS A 40 0.44 -0.93 11.55
C CYS A 40 -0.11 -2.31 11.97
N GLY A 41 0.73 -3.21 12.49
CA GLY A 41 0.32 -4.52 13.00
C GLY A 41 -0.01 -4.56 14.50
N ARG A 42 0.09 -3.44 15.22
CA ARG A 42 -0.15 -3.41 16.67
C ARG A 42 -1.64 -3.53 16.99
N ALA A 43 -1.97 -4.15 18.13
CA ALA A 43 -3.36 -4.42 18.53
C ALA A 43 -4.26 -3.18 18.73
N ASN A 44 -3.69 -1.99 18.88
CA ASN A 44 -4.45 -0.77 19.13
C ASN A 44 -4.78 -0.03 17.83
N LYS A 45 -6.08 -0.01 17.48
CA LYS A 45 -6.63 0.62 16.26
C LYS A 45 -6.21 2.06 16.03
N VAL A 46 -6.01 2.85 17.10
CA VAL A 46 -5.54 4.25 16.98
C VAL A 46 -4.12 4.29 16.42
N PHE A 47 -3.24 3.38 16.84
CA PHE A 47 -1.87 3.32 16.32
C PHE A 47 -1.80 2.77 14.91
N VAL A 48 -2.63 1.79 14.60
CA VAL A 48 -2.75 1.29 13.22
C VAL A 48 -3.14 2.43 12.31
N THR A 49 -4.17 3.19 12.69
CA THR A 49 -4.65 4.35 11.92
C THR A 49 -3.56 5.41 11.77
N ARG A 50 -2.87 5.78 12.86
CA ARG A 50 -1.77 6.75 12.81
C ARG A 50 -0.59 6.28 11.97
N GLY A 51 -0.22 5.01 12.08
CA GLY A 51 0.86 4.43 11.29
C GLY A 51 0.53 4.43 9.79
N VAL A 52 -0.70 4.05 9.43
CA VAL A 52 -1.17 4.10 8.04
C VAL A 52 -1.16 5.54 7.52
N ASN A 53 -1.70 6.51 8.27
CA ASN A 53 -1.71 7.91 7.84
C ASN A 53 -0.29 8.46 7.65
N CYS A 54 0.63 8.12 8.56
CA CYS A 54 2.03 8.51 8.43
C CYS A 54 2.67 7.92 7.18
N LEU A 55 2.50 6.61 6.93
CA LEU A 55 3.05 5.95 5.76
C LEU A 55 2.41 6.45 4.46
N THR A 56 1.10 6.74 4.45
CA THR A 56 0.42 7.38 3.31
C THR A 56 0.99 8.77 3.05
N THR A 57 1.25 9.56 4.08
CA THR A 57 1.92 10.87 3.94
C THR A 57 3.30 10.71 3.34
N VAL A 58 4.12 9.80 3.88
CA VAL A 58 5.46 9.51 3.36
C VAL A 58 5.41 9.11 1.88
N ILE A 59 4.53 8.17 1.52
CA ILE A 59 4.33 7.74 0.12
C ILE A 59 3.94 8.92 -0.78
N THR A 60 3.04 9.78 -0.31
CA THR A 60 2.47 10.89 -1.09
C THR A 60 3.51 11.98 -1.36
N TYR A 61 4.30 12.37 -0.37
CA TYR A 61 5.26 13.48 -0.51
C TYR A 61 6.66 13.03 -0.95
N ALA A 62 7.09 11.84 -0.53
CA ALA A 62 8.45 11.34 -0.80
C ALA A 62 8.55 10.40 -2.00
N HIS A 63 7.44 10.04 -2.65
CA HIS A 63 7.43 9.20 -3.85
C HIS A 63 8.23 7.89 -3.68
N CYS A 64 8.03 7.18 -2.56
CA CYS A 64 8.77 5.95 -2.24
C CYS A 64 8.37 4.73 -3.11
N ALA A 65 8.48 4.83 -4.43
CA ALA A 65 8.12 3.77 -5.36
C ALA A 65 8.95 2.50 -5.15
N GLU A 66 10.20 2.63 -4.70
CA GLU A 66 11.09 1.50 -4.33
C GLU A 66 10.51 0.64 -3.19
N GLN A 67 9.59 1.17 -2.40
CA GLN A 67 8.91 0.43 -1.33
C GLN A 67 7.69 -0.37 -1.83
N THR A 68 7.34 -0.26 -3.12
CA THR A 68 6.22 -0.99 -3.73
C THR A 68 6.30 -2.50 -3.48
N PRO A 69 7.45 -3.19 -3.66
CA PRO A 69 7.54 -4.64 -3.40
C PRO A 69 7.22 -5.00 -1.95
N ASN A 70 7.69 -4.21 -0.98
CA ASN A 70 7.44 -4.43 0.44
C ASN A 70 5.96 -4.25 0.80
N ILE A 71 5.32 -3.23 0.25
CA ILE A 71 3.88 -2.97 0.43
C ILE A 71 3.06 -4.10 -0.19
N CYS A 72 3.37 -4.50 -1.42
CA CYS A 72 2.68 -5.59 -2.11
C CYS A 72 2.81 -6.91 -1.34
N TYR A 73 4.02 -7.23 -0.87
CA TYR A 73 4.25 -8.42 -0.05
C TYR A 73 3.39 -8.39 1.22
N ALA A 74 3.38 -7.27 1.93
CA ALA A 74 2.58 -7.12 3.15
C ALA A 74 1.07 -7.16 2.89
N ALA A 75 0.59 -6.62 1.76
CA ALA A 75 -0.82 -6.65 1.39
C ALA A 75 -1.32 -8.08 1.10
N ALA A 76 -0.46 -8.91 0.49
CA ALA A 76 -0.82 -10.24 0.04
C ALA A 76 -0.52 -11.35 1.05
N ASN A 77 0.62 -11.28 1.74
CA ASN A 77 1.22 -12.43 2.43
C ASN A 77 1.36 -12.25 3.94
N ASP A 78 1.11 -11.06 4.49
CA ASP A 78 1.28 -10.87 5.94
C ASP A 78 0.28 -11.73 6.73
N PRO A 79 0.73 -12.48 7.75
CA PRO A 79 -0.17 -13.32 8.55
C PRO A 79 -1.26 -12.50 9.26
N SER A 80 -1.00 -11.22 9.58
CA SER A 80 -1.95 -10.33 10.23
C SER A 80 -2.94 -9.74 9.24
N LYS A 81 -4.22 -10.08 9.41
CA LYS A 81 -5.33 -9.50 8.64
C LYS A 81 -5.36 -7.96 8.70
N THR A 82 -4.93 -7.39 9.83
CA THR A 82 -4.87 -5.94 10.05
C THR A 82 -3.72 -5.30 9.28
N VAL A 83 -2.57 -5.98 9.20
CA VAL A 83 -1.45 -5.50 8.37
C VAL A 83 -1.84 -5.57 6.91
N ARG A 84 -2.45 -6.66 6.45
CA ARG A 84 -2.89 -6.79 5.04
C ARG A 84 -3.86 -5.68 4.63
N SER A 85 -4.88 -5.38 5.45
CA SER A 85 -5.81 -4.28 5.14
C SER A 85 -5.16 -2.90 5.23
N SER A 86 -4.16 -2.72 6.09
CA SER A 86 -3.36 -1.49 6.16
C SER A 86 -2.48 -1.33 4.92
N ALA A 87 -1.75 -2.38 4.53
CA ALA A 87 -0.89 -2.41 3.35
C ALA A 87 -1.69 -2.26 2.06
N ALA A 88 -2.93 -2.78 1.98
CA ALA A 88 -3.83 -2.52 0.85
C ALA A 88 -4.12 -1.02 0.66
N LYS A 89 -4.23 -0.24 1.75
CA LYS A 89 -4.41 1.22 1.68
C LYS A 89 -3.14 1.93 1.22
N LEU A 90 -1.98 1.44 1.65
CA LEU A 90 -0.68 1.95 1.18
C LEU A 90 -0.47 1.64 -0.31
N LEU A 91 -0.87 0.45 -0.76
CA LEU A 91 -0.85 0.05 -2.17
C LEU A 91 -1.71 0.99 -3.01
N MET A 92 -2.94 1.27 -2.57
CA MET A 92 -3.82 2.24 -3.22
C MET A 92 -3.19 3.64 -3.30
N SER A 93 -2.53 4.07 -2.21
CA SER A 93 -1.84 5.35 -2.15
C SER A 93 -0.70 5.42 -3.18
N ILE A 94 0.16 4.39 -3.23
CA ILE A 94 1.28 4.30 -4.18
C ILE A 94 0.78 4.35 -5.63
N ILE A 95 -0.25 3.59 -5.98
CA ILE A 95 -0.80 3.56 -7.34
C ILE A 95 -1.33 4.95 -7.74
N SER A 96 -1.85 5.71 -6.77
CA SER A 96 -2.44 7.02 -7.00
C SER A 96 -1.40 8.13 -7.17
N CYS A 97 -0.35 8.15 -6.35
CA CYS A 97 0.60 9.27 -6.28
C CYS A 97 1.85 9.07 -7.15
N CYS A 98 2.42 7.86 -7.22
CA CYS A 98 3.66 7.63 -7.97
C CYS A 98 3.42 7.74 -9.48
N THR A 99 4.42 8.23 -10.19
CA THR A 99 4.38 8.40 -11.64
C THR A 99 4.43 7.03 -12.36
N VAL A 100 3.99 7.01 -13.61
CA VAL A 100 4.02 5.78 -14.43
C VAL A 100 5.45 5.21 -14.56
N PRO A 101 6.50 6.01 -14.83
CA PRO A 101 7.88 5.49 -14.91
C PRO A 101 8.36 4.87 -13.60
N GLU A 102 8.06 5.50 -12.46
CA GLU A 102 8.42 4.99 -11.13
C GLU A 102 7.78 3.63 -10.81
N LEU A 103 6.53 3.42 -11.25
CA LEU A 103 5.82 2.17 -10.96
C LEU A 103 6.03 1.06 -11.99
N THR A 104 6.45 1.40 -13.21
CA THR A 104 6.63 0.44 -14.31
C THR A 104 7.43 -0.80 -13.92
N PRO A 105 8.56 -0.70 -13.17
CA PRO A 105 9.34 -1.87 -12.74
C PRO A 105 8.59 -2.81 -11.79
N HIS A 106 7.55 -2.33 -11.12
CA HIS A 106 6.85 -3.04 -10.06
C HIS A 106 5.42 -3.48 -10.42
N LEU A 107 4.95 -3.17 -11.64
CA LEU A 107 3.55 -3.41 -12.05
C LEU A 107 3.12 -4.87 -11.91
N ALA A 108 3.98 -5.83 -12.25
CA ALA A 108 3.65 -7.25 -12.10
C ALA A 108 3.38 -7.63 -10.62
N THR A 109 4.12 -7.05 -9.69
CA THR A 109 3.94 -7.28 -8.25
C THR A 109 2.70 -6.55 -7.72
N VAL A 110 2.42 -5.34 -8.23
CA VAL A 110 1.20 -4.58 -7.93
C VAL A 110 -0.04 -5.35 -8.37
N GLU A 111 -0.05 -5.81 -9.62
CA GLU A 111 -1.10 -6.63 -10.22
C GLU A 111 -1.38 -7.87 -9.37
N LYS A 112 -0.33 -8.64 -9.03
CA LYS A 112 -0.47 -9.81 -8.17
C LYS A 112 -1.10 -9.47 -6.82
N ALA A 113 -0.63 -8.41 -6.16
CA ALA A 113 -1.14 -7.99 -4.86
C ALA A 113 -2.61 -7.52 -4.92
N ILE A 114 -3.03 -6.85 -6.00
CA ILE A 114 -4.44 -6.51 -6.24
C ILE A 114 -5.26 -7.79 -6.38
N GLY A 115 -4.80 -8.75 -7.19
CA GLY A 115 -5.48 -10.03 -7.43
C GLY A 115 -5.67 -10.85 -6.15
N GLU A 116 -4.65 -10.90 -5.29
CA GLU A 116 -4.73 -11.55 -3.97
C GLU A 116 -5.62 -10.76 -3.00
N GLY A 117 -5.54 -9.43 -3.03
CA GLY A 117 -6.30 -8.54 -2.15
C GLY A 117 -7.82 -8.58 -2.39
N VAL A 118 -8.28 -8.72 -3.64
CA VAL A 118 -9.73 -8.72 -3.95
C VAL A 118 -10.46 -9.94 -3.41
N VAL A 119 -9.73 -11.03 -3.16
CA VAL A 119 -10.24 -12.29 -2.57
C VAL A 119 -9.79 -12.48 -1.11
N ASP A 120 -9.16 -11.48 -0.49
CA ASP A 120 -8.64 -11.59 0.88
C ASP A 120 -9.76 -11.95 1.87
N ALA A 121 -9.41 -12.66 2.95
CA ALA A 121 -10.36 -12.98 4.02
C ALA A 121 -10.92 -11.72 4.74
N ASN A 122 -10.15 -10.63 4.79
CA ASN A 122 -10.53 -9.36 5.42
C ASN A 122 -11.39 -8.49 4.47
N PRO A 123 -12.63 -8.11 4.85
CA PRO A 123 -13.49 -7.27 4.00
C PRO A 123 -12.89 -5.91 3.66
N ASP A 124 -12.15 -5.28 4.57
CA ASP A 124 -11.53 -3.97 4.34
C ASP A 124 -10.44 -4.06 3.28
N ALA A 125 -9.65 -5.15 3.31
CA ALA A 125 -8.63 -5.42 2.30
C ALA A 125 -9.28 -5.62 0.93
N ARG A 126 -10.36 -6.41 0.84
CA ARG A 126 -11.09 -6.61 -0.41
C ARG A 126 -11.64 -5.31 -0.99
N THR A 127 -12.26 -4.48 -0.15
CA THR A 127 -12.81 -3.17 -0.58
C THR A 127 -11.71 -2.26 -1.10
N THR A 128 -10.61 -2.15 -0.37
CA THR A 128 -9.49 -1.31 -0.78
C THR A 128 -8.83 -1.84 -2.06
N ALA A 129 -8.67 -3.16 -2.20
CA ALA A 129 -8.09 -3.76 -3.40
C ALA A 129 -8.95 -3.52 -4.66
N ARG A 130 -10.29 -3.53 -4.53
CA ARG A 130 -11.19 -3.15 -5.64
C ARG A 130 -11.02 -1.69 -6.04
N GLN A 131 -10.88 -0.78 -5.08
CA GLN A 131 -10.59 0.64 -5.35
C GLN A 131 -9.22 0.80 -6.02
N SER A 132 -8.19 0.09 -5.54
CA SER A 132 -6.88 0.06 -6.18
C SER A 132 -6.95 -0.41 -7.63
N TYR A 133 -7.75 -1.45 -7.92
CA TYR A 133 -7.99 -1.93 -9.27
C TYR A 133 -8.62 -0.85 -10.17
N GLU A 134 -9.66 -0.15 -9.70
CA GLU A 134 -10.32 0.91 -10.46
C GLU A 134 -9.36 2.05 -10.83
N ILE A 135 -8.43 2.39 -9.94
CA ILE A 135 -7.39 3.39 -10.19
C ILE A 135 -6.36 2.82 -11.18
N TYR A 136 -5.96 1.56 -10.99
CA TYR A 136 -4.98 0.88 -11.83
C TYR A 136 -5.40 0.85 -13.30
N VAL A 137 -6.62 0.39 -13.60
CA VAL A 137 -7.09 0.27 -15.01
C VAL A 137 -7.19 1.62 -15.73
N LYS A 138 -7.42 2.71 -14.99
CA LYS A 138 -7.45 4.06 -15.54
C LYS A 138 -6.04 4.59 -15.86
N ARG A 139 -5.03 4.26 -15.04
CA ARG A 139 -3.63 4.70 -15.24
C ARG A 139 -2.86 3.83 -16.23
N PHE A 140 -3.12 2.52 -16.23
CA PHE A 140 -2.33 1.52 -16.96
C PHE A 140 -3.20 0.74 -17.96
N SER A 141 -3.96 1.46 -18.79
CA SER A 141 -4.91 0.88 -19.73
C SER A 141 -4.28 -0.15 -20.68
N ASN A 142 -3.02 0.07 -21.08
CA ASN A 142 -2.23 -0.83 -21.91
C ASN A 142 -1.84 -2.16 -21.24
N ARG A 143 -1.97 -2.26 -19.91
CA ARG A 143 -1.65 -3.45 -19.11
C ARG A 143 -2.88 -4.26 -18.71
N VAL A 144 -4.08 -3.73 -18.90
CA VAL A 144 -5.33 -4.30 -18.38
C VAL A 144 -5.57 -5.72 -18.89
N GLU A 145 -5.38 -5.96 -20.19
CA GLU A 145 -5.58 -7.28 -20.78
C GLU A 145 -4.62 -8.33 -20.19
N GLN A 146 -3.32 -7.98 -20.11
CA GLN A 146 -2.32 -8.83 -19.47
C GLN A 146 -2.67 -9.08 -18.01
N PHE A 147 -3.08 -8.03 -17.28
CA PHE A 147 -3.48 -8.16 -15.89
C PHE A 147 -4.67 -9.13 -15.73
N HIS A 148 -5.72 -8.98 -16.55
CA HIS A 148 -6.89 -9.85 -16.53
C HIS A 148 -6.54 -11.29 -16.85
N SER A 149 -5.64 -11.55 -17.80
CA SER A 149 -5.18 -12.91 -18.12
C SER A 149 -4.49 -13.60 -16.92
N GLY A 150 -3.82 -12.83 -16.06
CA GLY A 150 -3.12 -13.33 -14.88
C GLY A 150 -4.01 -13.56 -13.65
N LEU A 151 -5.28 -13.12 -13.68
CA LEU A 151 -6.19 -13.26 -12.54
C LEU A 151 -6.81 -14.66 -12.43
N SER A 152 -6.97 -15.12 -11.19
CA SER A 152 -7.77 -16.31 -10.89
C SER A 152 -9.24 -16.10 -11.27
N SER A 153 -9.95 -17.20 -11.55
CA SER A 153 -11.38 -17.16 -11.87
C SER A 153 -12.21 -16.51 -10.74
N THR A 154 -11.84 -16.75 -9.49
CA THR A 154 -12.48 -16.09 -8.33
C THR A 154 -12.21 -14.59 -8.33
N ALA A 155 -10.96 -14.15 -8.54
CA ALA A 155 -10.63 -12.73 -8.58
C ALA A 155 -11.38 -11.99 -9.71
N LYS A 156 -11.47 -12.59 -10.92
CA LYS A 156 -12.26 -12.05 -12.03
C LYS A 156 -13.73 -11.82 -11.66
N LYS A 157 -14.36 -12.79 -10.98
CA LYS A 157 -15.74 -12.67 -10.50
C LYS A 157 -15.90 -11.52 -9.50
N TYR A 158 -14.98 -11.39 -8.55
CA TYR A 158 -15.02 -10.30 -7.56
C TYR A 158 -14.81 -8.92 -8.18
N LEU A 159 -14.09 -8.85 -9.30
CA LEU A 159 -13.87 -7.64 -10.09
C LEU A 159 -14.94 -7.42 -11.18
N LYS A 160 -15.89 -8.35 -11.35
CA LYS A 160 -16.93 -8.32 -12.40
C LYS A 160 -16.34 -8.17 -13.80
N ILE A 161 -15.22 -8.84 -14.06
CA ILE A 161 -14.61 -8.90 -15.39
C ILE A 161 -15.36 -9.96 -16.19
N GLU A 162 -15.93 -9.56 -17.32
CA GLU A 162 -16.56 -10.49 -18.28
C GLU A 162 -15.48 -11.37 -18.92
N ASN A 163 -15.82 -12.64 -19.19
CA ASN A 163 -14.90 -13.60 -19.82
C ASN A 163 -14.76 -13.32 -21.31
#